data_AF-A0AAX6BT12-F1
#
_entry.id   AF-A0AAX6BT12-F1
#
_cell.length_a   1.000
_cell.length_b   1.000
_cell.length_c   1.000
_cell.angle_alpha   90.00
_cell.angle_beta   90.00
_cell.angle_gamma   90.00
#
_symmetry.space_group_name_H-M   'P 1'
#
loop_
_entity.id
_entity.type
_entity.pdbx_description
1 polymer ?
#
loop_
_entity_poly.entity_id
_entity_poly.type
_entity_poly.pdbx_seq_one_letter_code
_entity_poly.pdbx_strand_id
1 'polypeptide(L)'
;MKKTTLLIGSFVGFIVILVAVALIFGRTDSPPEKAVSKPIEQTEKTQKEEQASSEKKDSQFNVLEQKGNIKSDLSNQDKYALEESKKTVLAMIQPFSTKEFTGQSANDLKNQIVGNIEKYYTKDSLERYKTDGIIQFYENIGLYSELGDNDNKIINTKVDDYSVIDVSYDKKSKVYIVFLQIKTPEKEGYTGFALKQEEGIYKIQHYSDTNFYTE
;
A
#
# COMPACT_ATOMS: atom_id res chain seq x y z
N MET A 1 -17.98 50.48 -5.88
CA MET A 1 -17.50 49.75 -7.06
C MET A 1 -16.67 48.56 -6.59
N LYS A 2 -17.13 47.33 -6.87
CA LYS A 2 -16.41 46.09 -6.55
C LYS A 2 -15.32 45.86 -7.60
N LYS A 3 -14.12 45.45 -7.20
CA LYS A 3 -13.13 44.83 -8.09
C LYS A 3 -12.77 43.46 -7.54
N THR A 4 -13.30 42.46 -8.21
CA THR A 4 -12.97 41.04 -8.12
C THR A 4 -11.70 40.83 -8.94
N THR A 5 -10.64 40.28 -8.35
CA THR A 5 -9.49 39.79 -9.11
C THR A 5 -9.60 38.29 -9.22
N LEU A 6 -9.90 37.86 -10.44
CA LEU A 6 -10.10 36.50 -10.91
C LEU A 6 -8.72 35.84 -11.13
N LEU A 7 -8.52 34.66 -10.55
CA LEU A 7 -7.38 33.77 -10.82
C LEU A 7 -7.61 33.05 -12.16
N ILE A 8 -6.68 33.20 -13.10
CA ILE A 8 -6.50 32.39 -14.32
C ILE A 8 -4.98 32.25 -14.51
N GLY A 9 -4.36 31.10 -14.75
CA GLY A 9 -4.85 29.74 -14.91
C GLY A 9 -3.64 28.79 -14.95
N SER A 10 -3.67 27.76 -14.11
CA SER A 10 -2.79 26.59 -14.20
C SER A 10 -3.56 25.52 -14.97
N PHE A 11 -3.31 25.40 -16.28
CA PHE A 11 -3.96 24.40 -17.12
C PHE A 11 -3.01 23.94 -18.23
N VAL A 12 -1.86 23.36 -17.87
CA VAL A 12 -1.00 22.62 -18.82
C VAL A 12 -0.44 21.30 -18.23
N GLY A 13 -0.88 20.87 -17.05
CA GLY A 13 -0.39 19.64 -16.41
C GLY A 13 -1.20 18.36 -16.66
N PHE A 14 -2.42 18.48 -17.21
CA PHE A 14 -3.44 17.42 -17.06
C PHE A 14 -3.56 16.43 -18.25
N ILE A 15 -2.75 16.55 -19.31
CA ILE A 15 -2.93 15.71 -20.52
C ILE A 15 -1.85 14.63 -20.71
N VAL A 16 -0.74 14.66 -19.97
CA VAL A 16 0.38 13.73 -20.24
C VAL A 16 0.20 12.33 -19.62
N ILE A 17 -0.63 12.17 -18.60
CA ILE A 17 -0.74 10.88 -17.87
C ILE A 17 -1.71 9.89 -18.55
N LEU A 18 -2.77 10.37 -19.23
CA LEU A 18 -3.75 9.49 -19.89
C LEU A 18 -3.21 8.78 -21.14
N VAL A 19 -2.19 9.32 -21.82
CA VAL A 19 -1.60 8.68 -23.01
C VAL A 19 -0.62 7.56 -22.63
N ALA A 20 -0.04 7.58 -21.42
CA ALA A 20 0.92 6.56 -20.99
C ALA A 20 0.24 5.20 -20.68
N VAL A 21 -1.04 5.21 -20.26
CA VAL A 21 -1.77 3.97 -19.94
C VAL A 21 -2.26 3.25 -21.21
N ALA A 22 -2.60 4.00 -22.26
CA ALA A 22 -3.10 3.41 -23.52
C ALA A 22 -2.00 2.77 -24.39
N LEU A 23 -0.74 3.22 -24.29
CA LEU A 23 0.37 2.67 -25.09
C LEU A 23 0.98 1.37 -24.52
N ILE A 24 0.62 0.98 -23.30
CA ILE A 24 1.11 -0.28 -22.69
C ILE A 24 0.22 -1.47 -23.06
N PHE A 25 -1.03 -1.25 -23.51
CA PHE A 25 -2.01 -2.30 -23.82
C PHE A 25 -2.40 -2.42 -25.30
N GLY A 26 -1.67 -1.80 -26.23
CA GLY A 26 -1.95 -1.87 -27.67
C GLY A 26 -0.77 -2.34 -28.50
N ARG A 27 -0.78 -3.63 -28.86
CA ARG A 27 0.06 -4.38 -29.84
C ARG A 27 1.00 -5.42 -29.24
N THR A 28 0.43 -6.56 -28.86
CA THR A 28 1.13 -7.84 -28.96
C THR A 28 1.05 -8.34 -30.40
N ASP A 29 2.03 -7.97 -31.22
CA ASP A 29 2.36 -8.76 -32.41
C ASP A 29 3.01 -10.07 -31.92
N SER A 30 2.33 -11.18 -32.18
CA SER A 30 2.78 -12.52 -31.80
C SER A 30 4.01 -12.91 -32.65
N PRO A 31 5.08 -13.50 -32.09
CA PRO A 31 6.15 -14.07 -32.90
C PRO A 31 5.63 -15.34 -33.61
N PRO A 32 6.11 -15.64 -34.83
CA PRO A 32 5.50 -16.64 -35.69
C PRO A 32 5.75 -18.07 -35.19
N GLU A 33 4.69 -18.87 -35.32
CA GLU A 33 4.62 -20.31 -35.15
C GLU A 33 5.68 -21.00 -36.03
N LYS A 34 6.64 -21.71 -35.41
CA LYS A 34 7.48 -22.69 -36.10
C LYS A 34 7.01 -24.09 -35.75
N ALA A 35 6.35 -24.71 -36.71
CA ALA A 35 6.19 -26.16 -36.78
C ALA A 35 7.58 -26.84 -36.80
N VAL A 36 7.68 -28.02 -36.18
CA VAL A 36 8.16 -29.29 -36.80
C VAL A 36 8.43 -30.37 -35.72
N SER A 37 7.59 -31.43 -35.80
CA SER A 37 7.78 -32.87 -35.51
C SER A 37 8.15 -33.42 -34.11
N LYS A 38 7.28 -34.33 -33.61
CA LYS A 38 7.59 -35.44 -32.67
C LYS A 38 8.44 -36.52 -33.37
N PRO A 39 9.18 -37.38 -32.62
CA PRO A 39 8.63 -38.71 -32.29
C PRO A 39 9.01 -39.29 -30.89
N ILE A 40 7.99 -39.88 -30.24
CA ILE A 40 7.85 -41.25 -29.65
C ILE A 40 8.93 -41.86 -28.69
N GLU A 41 8.45 -42.11 -27.45
CA GLU A 41 8.60 -43.24 -26.49
C GLU A 41 9.88 -43.65 -25.70
N GLN A 42 9.60 -43.85 -24.39
CA GLN A 42 10.10 -44.84 -23.40
C GLN A 42 11.55 -44.78 -22.86
N THR A 43 11.72 -44.66 -21.54
CA THR A 43 12.05 -45.75 -20.58
C THR A 43 12.17 -45.22 -19.13
N GLU A 44 12.03 -46.13 -18.16
CA GLU A 44 11.76 -46.10 -16.71
C GLU A 44 12.66 -45.34 -15.71
N LYS A 45 12.02 -45.04 -14.55
CA LYS A 45 12.42 -45.09 -13.12
C LYS A 45 13.85 -44.73 -12.70
N THR A 46 13.96 -43.89 -11.67
CA THR A 46 14.51 -44.25 -10.34
C THR A 46 14.10 -43.21 -9.29
N GLN A 47 13.49 -43.68 -8.20
CA GLN A 47 13.23 -42.93 -6.96
C GLN A 47 14.53 -42.65 -6.21
N LYS A 48 14.65 -41.46 -5.63
CA LYS A 48 15.40 -41.24 -4.38
C LYS A 48 14.57 -40.31 -3.49
N GLU A 49 14.09 -40.88 -2.39
CA GLU A 49 13.66 -40.14 -1.20
C GLU A 49 14.88 -39.50 -0.54
N GLU A 50 14.76 -38.25 -0.08
CA GLU A 50 15.31 -37.89 1.23
C GLU A 50 14.64 -36.62 1.80
N GLN A 51 13.94 -36.86 2.91
CA GLN A 51 13.73 -36.02 4.09
C GLN A 51 12.97 -34.69 3.96
N ALA A 52 11.71 -34.79 4.41
CA ALA A 52 10.87 -33.70 4.89
C ALA A 52 11.55 -32.94 6.05
N SER A 53 11.83 -31.64 5.84
CA SER A 53 11.86 -30.67 6.92
C SER A 53 10.46 -30.08 7.04
N SER A 54 9.75 -30.47 8.08
CA SER A 54 8.48 -29.86 8.48
C SER A 54 8.77 -28.49 9.11
N GLU A 55 8.90 -27.45 8.28
CA GLU A 55 8.62 -26.10 8.76
C GLU A 55 7.11 -25.99 9.02
N LYS A 56 6.75 -25.81 10.30
CA LYS A 56 5.40 -25.39 10.68
C LYS A 56 5.11 -24.06 9.99
N LYS A 57 4.40 -24.11 8.86
CA LYS A 57 3.72 -22.94 8.30
C LYS A 57 2.67 -22.51 9.31
N ASP A 58 2.93 -21.40 10.00
CA ASP A 58 1.90 -20.68 10.73
C ASP A 58 0.79 -20.26 9.74
N SER A 59 -0.34 -20.95 9.88
CA SER A 59 -1.51 -20.94 9.00
C SER A 59 -2.33 -19.63 9.06
N GLN A 60 -1.72 -18.50 9.41
CA GLN A 60 -2.43 -17.20 9.50
C GLN A 60 -2.06 -16.18 8.42
N PHE A 61 -1.10 -16.48 7.52
CA PHE A 61 -0.65 -15.51 6.51
C PHE A 61 -1.08 -15.80 5.06
N ASN A 62 -1.88 -16.85 4.81
CA ASN A 62 -2.21 -17.32 3.46
C ASN A 62 -3.29 -16.51 2.70
N VAL A 63 -3.56 -15.24 3.05
CA VAL A 63 -4.70 -14.49 2.44
C VAL A 63 -4.28 -13.26 1.60
N LEU A 64 -3.01 -12.88 1.52
CA LEU A 64 -2.63 -11.59 0.89
C LEU A 64 -1.87 -11.65 -0.44
N GLU A 65 -1.83 -12.81 -1.10
CA GLU A 65 -1.30 -12.92 -2.47
C GLU A 65 -2.43 -12.85 -3.50
N GLN A 66 -3.08 -11.69 -3.64
CA GLN A 66 -3.87 -11.40 -4.84
C GLN A 66 -3.31 -10.17 -5.56
N LYS A 67 -2.68 -10.46 -6.71
CA LYS A 67 -2.42 -9.58 -7.86
C LYS A 67 -1.57 -8.33 -7.62
N GLY A 68 -0.26 -8.52 -7.56
CA GLY A 68 0.72 -7.55 -8.04
C GLY A 68 1.53 -8.16 -9.18
N ASN A 69 1.67 -7.48 -10.31
CA ASN A 69 2.54 -7.91 -11.42
C ASN A 69 4.01 -7.70 -11.03
N ILE A 70 4.58 -8.64 -10.29
CA ILE A 70 6.03 -8.65 -10.04
C ILE A 70 6.72 -9.06 -11.35
N LYS A 71 7.28 -8.10 -12.09
CA LYS A 71 8.19 -8.40 -13.20
C LYS A 71 9.38 -9.19 -12.66
N SER A 72 9.56 -10.39 -13.17
CA SER A 72 10.57 -11.37 -12.78
C SER A 72 11.99 -10.93 -13.15
N ASP A 73 12.76 -10.48 -12.14
CA ASP A 73 14.22 -10.69 -11.93
C ASP A 73 14.72 -9.80 -10.77
N LEU A 74 14.10 -9.96 -9.60
CA LEU A 74 14.49 -9.24 -8.38
C LEU A 74 15.47 -10.08 -7.55
N SER A 75 16.52 -9.46 -7.03
CA SER A 75 17.44 -10.12 -6.10
C SER A 75 16.68 -10.53 -4.82
N ASN A 76 17.20 -11.51 -4.07
CA ASN A 76 16.57 -11.92 -2.80
C ASN A 76 16.42 -10.76 -1.81
N GLN A 77 17.35 -9.80 -1.86
CA GLN A 77 17.30 -8.58 -1.05
C GLN A 77 16.14 -7.66 -1.48
N ASP A 78 15.89 -7.53 -2.77
CA ASP A 78 14.78 -6.71 -3.29
C ASP A 78 13.42 -7.35 -2.97
N LYS A 79 13.33 -8.69 -3.01
CA LYS A 79 12.13 -9.42 -2.58
C LYS A 79 11.84 -9.20 -1.10
N TYR A 80 12.85 -9.28 -0.25
CA TYR A 80 12.70 -9.02 1.18
C TYR A 80 12.25 -7.58 1.44
N ALA A 81 12.90 -6.61 0.79
CA ALA A 81 12.56 -5.19 0.92
C ALA A 81 11.11 -4.89 0.52
N LEU A 82 10.65 -5.54 -0.56
CA LEU A 82 9.28 -5.41 -1.06
C LEU A 82 8.26 -5.97 -0.06
N GLU A 83 8.51 -7.16 0.49
CA GLU A 83 7.60 -7.77 1.47
C GLU A 83 7.57 -7.01 2.80
N GLU A 84 8.70 -6.55 3.30
CA GLU A 84 8.74 -5.72 4.51
C GLU A 84 8.02 -4.37 4.30
N SER A 85 8.16 -3.78 3.11
CA SER A 85 7.46 -2.54 2.78
C SER A 85 5.94 -2.71 2.80
N LYS A 86 5.44 -3.82 2.24
CA LYS A 86 4.01 -4.18 2.31
C LYS A 86 3.57 -4.34 3.77
N LYS A 87 4.30 -5.13 4.56
CA LYS A 87 3.96 -5.40 5.97
C LYS A 87 3.86 -4.11 6.79
N THR A 88 4.78 -3.16 6.60
CA THR A 88 4.72 -1.86 7.28
C THR A 88 3.42 -1.13 6.96
N VAL A 89 3.05 -1.02 5.68
CA VAL A 89 1.82 -0.32 5.27
C VAL A 89 0.57 -1.03 5.80
N LEU A 90 0.51 -2.35 5.65
CA LEU A 90 -0.65 -3.12 6.13
C LEU A 90 -0.80 -3.03 7.65
N ALA A 91 0.30 -3.08 8.40
CA ALA A 91 0.27 -2.90 9.86
C ALA A 91 -0.18 -1.49 10.28
N MET A 92 0.12 -0.47 9.48
CA MET A 92 -0.35 0.89 9.71
C MET A 92 -1.86 1.03 9.45
N ILE A 93 -2.40 0.33 8.44
CA ILE A 93 -3.81 0.44 8.04
C ILE A 93 -4.74 -0.44 8.87
N GLN A 94 -4.27 -1.58 9.36
CA GLN A 94 -5.08 -2.57 10.09
C GLN A 94 -5.95 -1.99 11.24
N PRO A 95 -5.49 -1.04 12.07
CA PRO A 95 -6.30 -0.47 13.14
C PRO A 95 -7.55 0.29 12.66
N PHE A 96 -7.60 0.69 11.38
CA PHE A 96 -8.72 1.43 10.80
C PHE A 96 -9.86 0.54 10.28
N SER A 97 -9.84 -0.76 10.58
CA SER A 97 -10.93 -1.68 10.22
C SER A 97 -12.27 -1.22 10.79
N THR A 98 -13.35 -1.24 10.01
CA THR A 98 -14.64 -0.61 10.33
C THR A 98 -15.19 -1.06 11.68
N LYS A 99 -15.21 -0.14 12.66
CA LYS A 99 -15.73 -0.36 14.01
C LYS A 99 -15.88 0.97 14.76
N GLU A 100 -16.88 1.03 15.65
CA GLU A 100 -17.03 2.11 16.61
C GLU A 100 -16.41 1.71 17.95
N PHE A 101 -15.67 2.65 18.56
CA PHE A 101 -15.06 2.53 19.88
C PHE A 101 -15.49 3.70 20.74
N THR A 102 -15.77 3.44 22.03
CA THR A 102 -16.23 4.46 22.99
C THR A 102 -15.45 4.39 24.30
N GLY A 103 -15.35 5.53 25.00
CA GLY A 103 -14.70 5.65 26.31
C GLY A 103 -13.27 5.13 26.30
N GLN A 104 -12.92 4.27 27.27
CA GLN A 104 -11.57 3.71 27.40
C GLN A 104 -11.11 2.97 26.13
N SER A 105 -11.98 2.22 25.47
CA SER A 105 -11.62 1.48 24.25
C SER A 105 -11.23 2.40 23.09
N ALA A 106 -11.82 3.60 23.03
CA ALA A 106 -11.43 4.62 22.06
C ALA A 106 -10.05 5.20 22.41
N ASN A 107 -9.77 5.45 23.69
CA ASN A 107 -8.45 5.90 24.13
C ASN A 107 -7.35 4.87 23.82
N ASP A 108 -7.63 3.58 24.03
CA ASP A 108 -6.70 2.50 23.73
C ASP A 108 -6.40 2.41 22.22
N LEU A 109 -7.43 2.52 21.38
CA LEU A 109 -7.25 2.56 19.92
C LEU A 109 -6.45 3.79 19.47
N LYS A 110 -6.73 4.98 20.02
CA LYS A 110 -5.97 6.20 19.70
C LYS A 110 -4.49 6.02 20.03
N ASN A 111 -4.19 5.47 21.21
CA ASN A 111 -2.82 5.20 21.63
C ASN A 111 -2.14 4.18 20.72
N GLN A 112 -2.86 3.15 20.26
CA GLN A 112 -2.35 2.20 19.27
C GLN A 112 -2.04 2.88 17.93
N ILE A 113 -2.93 3.74 17.43
CA ILE A 113 -2.72 4.48 16.17
C ILE A 113 -1.50 5.41 16.29
N VAL A 114 -1.41 6.17 17.40
CA VAL A 114 -0.25 7.03 17.72
C VAL A 114 1.04 6.22 17.76
N GLY A 115 1.07 5.12 18.51
CA GLY A 115 2.25 4.25 18.59
C GLY A 115 2.64 3.65 17.25
N ASN A 116 1.67 3.30 16.40
CA ASN A 116 1.93 2.85 15.03
C ASN A 116 2.51 3.97 14.16
N ILE A 117 2.00 5.20 14.27
CA ILE A 117 2.56 6.35 13.54
C ILE A 117 4.02 6.57 13.95
N GLU A 118 4.30 6.63 15.25
CA GLU A 118 5.66 6.84 15.77
C GLU A 118 6.63 5.72 15.39
N LYS A 119 6.15 4.48 15.33
CA LYS A 119 6.94 3.31 14.93
C LYS A 119 7.22 3.27 13.43
N TYR A 120 6.19 3.50 12.62
CA TYR A 120 6.22 3.22 11.18
C TYR A 120 6.49 4.45 10.32
N TYR A 121 6.45 5.68 10.84
CA TYR A 121 6.83 6.86 10.08
C TYR A 121 8.28 7.26 10.31
N THR A 122 8.91 7.78 9.27
CA THR A 122 10.29 8.31 9.32
C THR A 122 10.40 9.47 10.31
N LYS A 123 11.57 9.63 10.93
CA LYS A 123 11.84 10.75 11.84
C LYS A 123 11.56 12.11 11.20
N ASP A 124 12.00 12.30 9.95
CA ASP A 124 11.77 13.53 9.19
C ASP A 124 10.27 13.82 9.00
N SER A 125 9.44 12.79 8.84
CA SER A 125 7.99 12.95 8.71
C SER A 125 7.36 13.36 10.04
N LEU A 126 7.78 12.72 11.13
CA LEU A 126 7.31 13.04 12.48
C LEU A 126 7.73 14.45 12.91
N GLU A 127 8.94 14.90 12.55
CA GLU A 127 9.39 16.26 12.82
C GLU A 127 8.60 17.29 12.01
N ARG A 128 8.35 17.01 10.72
CA ARG A 128 7.69 17.95 9.82
C ARG A 128 6.19 18.06 10.05
N TYR A 129 5.49 16.94 10.17
CA TYR A 129 4.02 16.90 10.20
C TYR A 129 3.46 16.67 11.60
N LYS A 130 4.28 16.15 12.52
CA LYS A 130 3.86 15.68 13.84
C LYS A 130 2.84 14.53 13.74
N THR A 131 2.67 13.81 14.84
CA THR A 131 1.72 12.70 14.91
C THR A 131 0.30 13.17 14.61
N ASP A 132 -0.12 14.31 15.16
CA ASP A 132 -1.47 14.85 14.97
C ASP A 132 -1.76 15.21 13.50
N GLY A 133 -0.77 15.75 12.77
CA GLY A 133 -0.94 16.06 11.34
C GLY A 133 -1.11 14.80 10.49
N ILE A 134 -0.44 13.71 10.86
CA ILE A 134 -0.60 12.41 10.19
C ILE A 134 -1.95 11.78 10.55
N ILE A 135 -2.45 11.93 11.77
CA ILE A 135 -3.81 11.51 12.14
C ILE A 135 -4.86 12.26 11.31
N GLN A 136 -4.72 13.59 11.21
CA GLN A 136 -5.60 14.42 10.39
C GLN A 136 -5.61 14.00 8.91
N PHE A 137 -4.49 13.51 8.37
CA PHE A 137 -4.48 12.93 7.03
C PHE A 137 -5.49 11.76 6.93
N TYR A 138 -5.48 10.81 7.87
CA TYR A 138 -6.43 9.68 7.87
C TYR A 138 -7.88 10.11 8.11
N GLU A 139 -8.10 11.17 8.88
CA GLU A 139 -9.43 11.82 9.00
C GLU A 139 -9.89 12.38 7.66
N ASN A 140 -9.03 13.16 7.00
CA ASN A 140 -9.34 13.83 5.74
C ASN A 140 -9.63 12.85 4.61
N ILE A 141 -8.92 11.72 4.56
CA ILE A 141 -9.21 10.67 3.58
C ILE A 141 -10.37 9.76 3.99
N GLY A 142 -10.94 9.95 5.18
CA GLY A 142 -12.18 9.31 5.62
C GLY A 142 -12.00 7.88 6.13
N LEU A 143 -10.83 7.52 6.66
CA LEU A 143 -10.61 6.20 7.28
C LEU A 143 -10.92 6.20 8.78
N TYR A 144 -10.98 7.39 9.37
CA TYR A 144 -11.02 7.61 10.80
C TYR A 144 -11.80 8.89 11.10
N SER A 145 -12.45 8.95 12.26
CA SER A 145 -12.98 10.19 12.83
C SER A 145 -13.00 10.08 14.35
N GLU A 146 -12.68 11.17 15.02
CA GLU A 146 -12.68 11.30 16.47
C GLU A 146 -13.70 12.36 16.92
N LEU A 147 -14.44 12.08 17.99
CA LEU A 147 -15.36 13.02 18.64
C LEU A 147 -15.22 12.93 20.17
N GLY A 148 -15.28 14.08 20.84
CA GLY A 148 -15.22 14.17 22.30
C GLY A 148 -13.84 13.82 22.88
N ASP A 149 -13.77 13.81 24.21
CA ASP A 149 -12.53 13.61 24.97
C ASP A 149 -12.74 12.65 26.15
N ASN A 150 -11.65 12.02 26.59
CA ASN A 150 -11.59 11.13 27.76
C ASN A 150 -12.72 10.10 27.77
N ASP A 151 -13.61 10.16 28.77
CA ASP A 151 -14.70 9.20 28.96
C ASP A 151 -15.83 9.34 27.92
N ASN A 152 -15.95 10.52 27.29
CA ASN A 152 -16.94 10.80 26.26
C ASN A 152 -16.36 10.64 24.84
N LYS A 153 -15.16 10.05 24.71
CA LYS A 153 -14.50 9.85 23.43
C LYS A 153 -15.20 8.79 22.60
N ILE A 154 -15.40 9.10 21.32
CA ILE A 154 -15.89 8.19 20.29
C ILE A 154 -14.90 8.20 19.14
N ILE A 155 -14.49 7.02 18.69
CA ILE A 155 -13.70 6.84 17.49
C ILE A 155 -14.45 5.91 16.54
N ASN A 156 -14.61 6.37 15.31
CA ASN A 156 -15.14 5.57 14.21
C ASN A 156 -14.03 5.31 13.19
N THR A 157 -13.70 4.05 12.99
CA THR A 157 -12.84 3.59 11.91
C THR A 157 -13.71 3.07 10.77
N LYS A 158 -13.25 3.21 9.52
CA LYS A 158 -14.11 3.11 8.32
C LYS A 158 -13.57 2.21 7.21
N VAL A 159 -12.53 1.40 7.44
CA VAL A 159 -11.98 0.51 6.42
C VAL A 159 -12.68 -0.84 6.42
N ASP A 160 -13.46 -1.12 5.37
CA ASP A 160 -14.12 -2.41 5.18
C ASP A 160 -13.19 -3.45 4.57
N ASP A 161 -12.36 -3.02 3.62
CA ASP A 161 -11.40 -3.88 2.92
C ASP A 161 -10.20 -3.06 2.44
N TYR A 162 -9.04 -3.70 2.31
CA TYR A 162 -7.84 -3.10 1.72
C TYR A 162 -6.96 -4.15 1.05
N SER A 163 -6.35 -3.79 -0.07
CA SER A 163 -5.48 -4.69 -0.82
C SER A 163 -4.28 -3.95 -1.42
N VAL A 164 -3.12 -4.61 -1.43
CA VAL A 164 -1.95 -4.09 -2.14
C VAL A 164 -2.12 -4.39 -3.62
N ILE A 165 -2.16 -3.35 -4.44
CA ILE A 165 -2.36 -3.48 -5.89
C ILE A 165 -1.01 -3.55 -6.61
N ASP A 166 -0.04 -2.76 -6.14
CA ASP A 166 1.28 -2.71 -6.73
C ASP A 166 2.33 -2.28 -5.70
N VAL A 167 3.57 -2.70 -5.94
CA VAL A 167 4.73 -2.20 -5.22
C VAL A 167 5.81 -1.88 -6.24
N SER A 168 6.23 -0.63 -6.26
CA SER A 168 7.26 -0.14 -7.18
C SER A 168 8.45 0.42 -6.42
N TYR A 169 9.60 0.56 -7.09
CA TYR A 169 10.78 1.20 -6.54
C TYR A 169 11.13 2.44 -7.37
N ASP A 170 11.09 3.61 -6.75
CA ASP A 170 11.56 4.85 -7.36
C ASP A 170 13.07 4.98 -7.15
N LYS A 171 13.82 4.76 -8.24
CA LYS A 171 15.29 4.86 -8.26
C LYS A 171 15.80 6.27 -7.94
N LYS A 172 15.04 7.32 -8.29
CA LYS A 172 15.47 8.71 -8.10
C LYS A 172 15.41 9.08 -6.62
N SER A 173 14.29 8.76 -5.98
CA SER A 173 14.06 9.07 -4.57
C SER A 173 14.59 7.98 -3.63
N LYS A 174 14.97 6.81 -4.19
CA LYS A 174 15.41 5.60 -3.49
C LYS A 174 14.39 5.11 -2.45
N VAL A 175 13.12 5.09 -2.84
CA VAL A 175 12.00 4.65 -1.99
C VAL A 175 11.21 3.54 -2.67
N TYR A 176 10.64 2.66 -1.86
CA TYR A 176 9.58 1.77 -2.30
C TYR A 176 8.26 2.51 -2.23
N ILE A 177 7.36 2.30 -3.17
CA ILE A 177 6.02 2.87 -3.15
C ILE A 177 5.03 1.72 -3.17
N VAL A 178 4.24 1.60 -2.10
CA VAL A 178 3.17 0.61 -1.97
C VAL A 178 1.86 1.31 -2.32
N PHE A 179 1.20 0.83 -3.37
CA PHE A 179 -0.13 1.30 -3.78
C PHE A 179 -1.19 0.41 -3.15
N LEU A 180 -2.09 1.04 -2.41
CA LEU A 180 -3.15 0.38 -1.66
C LEU A 180 -4.52 0.80 -2.20
N GLN A 181 -5.36 -0.20 -2.49
CA GLN A 181 -6.80 -0.02 -2.61
C GLN A 181 -7.38 0.01 -1.20
N ILE A 182 -8.24 0.97 -0.90
CA ILE A 182 -8.99 1.01 0.35
C ILE A 182 -10.46 1.17 0.02
N LYS A 183 -11.28 0.30 0.62
CA LYS A 183 -12.73 0.37 0.57
C LYS A 183 -13.26 0.77 1.94
N THR A 184 -14.19 1.70 1.93
CA THR A 184 -14.94 2.18 3.08
C THR A 184 -16.44 2.04 2.81
N PRO A 185 -17.32 2.18 3.81
CA PRO A 185 -18.77 2.18 3.58
C PRO A 185 -19.25 3.25 2.60
N GLU A 186 -18.51 4.36 2.47
CA GLU A 186 -18.90 5.52 1.67
C GLU A 186 -18.26 5.53 0.27
N LYS A 187 -17.07 4.95 0.12
CA LYS A 187 -16.24 5.07 -1.09
C LYS A 187 -15.17 4.00 -1.19
N GLU A 188 -14.73 3.77 -2.41
CA GLU A 188 -13.53 3.01 -2.73
C GLU A 188 -12.51 3.93 -3.40
N GLY A 189 -11.23 3.69 -3.14
CA GLY A 189 -10.18 4.52 -3.71
C GLY A 189 -8.77 4.00 -3.48
N TYR A 190 -7.81 4.81 -3.92
CA TYR A 190 -6.41 4.44 -4.03
C TYR A 190 -5.52 5.44 -3.31
N THR A 191 -4.51 4.95 -2.61
CA THR A 191 -3.45 5.77 -2.01
C THR A 191 -2.08 5.10 -2.15
N GLY A 192 -1.03 5.91 -2.21
CA GLY A 192 0.36 5.45 -2.29
C GLY A 192 1.13 5.81 -1.04
N PHE A 193 1.84 4.84 -0.47
CA PHE A 193 2.76 5.06 0.65
C PHE A 193 4.19 4.89 0.17
N ALA A 194 4.99 5.94 0.30
CA ALA A 194 6.43 5.86 0.05
C ALA A 194 7.14 5.36 1.31
N LEU A 195 8.07 4.43 1.15
CA LEU A 195 8.84 3.81 2.23
C LEU A 195 10.32 3.90 1.98
N LYS A 196 11.05 4.25 3.03
CA LYS A 196 12.50 4.33 3.06
C LYS A 196 13.02 3.50 4.22
N GLN A 197 14.17 2.85 4.03
CA GLN A 197 14.83 2.13 5.11
C GLN A 197 15.42 3.12 6.12
N GLU A 198 15.06 2.96 7.39
CA GLU A 198 15.53 3.74 8.52
C GLU A 198 15.66 2.81 9.73
N GLU A 199 16.81 2.80 10.40
CA GLU A 199 17.05 1.96 11.60
C GLU A 199 16.81 0.45 11.36
N GLY A 200 17.07 -0.02 10.15
CA GLY A 200 16.91 -1.43 9.78
C GLY A 200 15.48 -1.83 9.44
N ILE A 201 14.50 -0.93 9.54
CA ILE A 201 13.11 -1.17 9.16
C ILE A 201 12.67 -0.23 8.04
N TYR A 202 11.68 -0.64 7.24
CA TYR A 202 11.08 0.23 6.23
C TYR A 202 10.01 1.10 6.89
N LYS A 203 10.20 2.42 6.85
CA LYS A 203 9.30 3.42 7.42
C LYS A 203 8.68 4.28 6.34
N ILE A 204 7.44 4.71 6.59
CA ILE A 204 6.63 5.58 5.75
C ILE A 204 7.24 6.99 5.76
N GLN A 205 7.50 7.50 4.57
CA GLN A 205 7.82 8.89 4.34
C GLN A 205 6.54 9.62 3.94
N HIS A 206 6.05 10.49 4.81
CA HIS A 206 4.83 11.24 4.58
C HIS A 206 5.06 12.42 3.62
N TYR A 207 4.13 12.60 2.70
CA TYR A 207 4.08 13.76 1.80
C TYR A 207 2.72 14.45 1.96
N SER A 208 2.72 15.78 2.09
CA SER A 208 1.49 16.59 2.20
C SER A 208 0.52 16.37 1.05
N ASP A 209 1.04 16.00 -0.12
CA ASP A 209 0.29 15.84 -1.36
C ASP A 209 -0.18 14.38 -1.55
N THR A 210 -0.08 13.56 -0.50
CA THR A 210 -0.65 12.20 -0.53
C THR A 210 -2.16 12.35 -0.65
N ASN A 211 -2.71 12.00 -1.81
CA ASN A 211 -4.13 12.11 -2.09
C ASN A 211 -4.77 10.73 -2.08
N PHE A 212 -6.01 10.66 -1.61
CA PHE A 212 -6.88 9.51 -1.79
C PHE A 212 -7.74 9.74 -3.03
N TYR A 213 -7.51 8.95 -4.07
CA TYR A 213 -8.24 9.05 -5.33
C TYR A 213 -9.44 8.13 -5.32
N THR A 214 -10.64 8.67 -5.51
CA THR A 214 -11.87 7.88 -5.71
C THR A 214 -12.11 7.67 -7.21
N GLU A 215 -12.71 6.54 -7.57
CA GLU A 215 -13.27 6.35 -8.92
C GLU A 215 -14.44 7.30 -9.22
#